data_AF-A0A8B9VL99-F1
#
_entry.id   AF-A0A8B9VL99-F1
#
_cell.length_a   1.000
_cell.length_b   1.000
_cell.length_c   1.000
_cell.angle_alpha   90.00
_cell.angle_beta   90.00
_cell.angle_gamma   90.00
#
_symmetry.space_group_name_H-M   'P 1'
#
loop_
_entity.id
_entity.type
_entity.pdbx_description
1 polymer ?
#
loop_
_entity_poly.entity_id
_entity_poly.type
_entity_poly.pdbx_seq_one_letter_code
_entity_poly.pdbx_strand_id
1 'polypeptide(L)'
;MIHSGKKDICTIVCVLIFGIIFIYSWKSHQLQNNISRKIFPPAKAVTPGGQLCRGKPAQNTITPLEDNRTFIISPYFDDREGKVTRVIGIVHHEDVKELYCWFCCQPHGKIYVSKAKIDVHSDRFGFPYGAADIVCVEPENCDPTHVSIHQSPHGNIDQLPRFEIKNRKAETFSVDFTVCISAMFGNYNNVLQFIQSMEMYKILGVQKVVVYKNSCSQLMEKVLKFYMKEGTVEIIPWPINSYLKVSSKWHFMQDGTHIGYYGQITALNDCIYRNMQRSRFVVLNDADEIILPLKHPDWKTMMSSLQEQNPGTGIFLFENHIFPETISTPVFNISSWNTVPGVNILQHVHREPDRKEVINPKKMIIDPRRVFQTSVHSVLRAYGTSVNVPMDVALIYHCRVPLQGNLPKESLIRDTSLWKYNSSLIMNVNKVLRQAVL
;
A
#
# COMPACT_ATOMS: atom_id res chain seq x y z
N MET A 1 -19.37 56.69 -71.00
CA MET A 1 -20.79 56.41 -71.30
C MET A 1 -21.20 55.18 -70.50
N ILE A 2 -22.18 55.36 -69.59
CA ILE A 2 -23.29 54.44 -69.26
C ILE A 2 -22.87 53.07 -68.64
N HIS A 3 -22.94 52.95 -67.30
CA HIS A 3 -23.98 52.21 -66.50
C HIS A 3 -23.89 50.67 -66.61
N SER A 4 -24.39 49.84 -65.70
CA SER A 4 -24.83 49.84 -64.29
C SER A 4 -25.35 48.40 -64.05
N GLY A 5 -25.43 47.96 -62.80
CA GLY A 5 -26.43 46.95 -62.41
C GLY A 5 -25.92 45.59 -61.98
N LYS A 6 -25.70 45.43 -60.67
CA LYS A 6 -26.05 44.26 -59.80
C LYS A 6 -25.16 44.25 -58.55
N LYS A 7 -25.49 45.04 -57.54
CA LYS A 7 -24.87 44.87 -56.20
C LYS A 7 -25.81 45.01 -55.00
N ASP A 8 -27.10 45.28 -55.20
CA ASP A 8 -27.99 45.60 -54.06
C ASP A 8 -28.89 44.46 -53.56
N ILE A 9 -28.84 43.26 -54.16
CA ILE A 9 -29.69 42.14 -53.69
C ILE A 9 -29.00 41.32 -52.58
N CYS A 10 -27.67 41.27 -52.54
CA CYS A 10 -26.95 40.45 -51.56
C CYS A 10 -26.87 41.12 -50.17
N THR A 11 -26.80 42.46 -50.13
CA THR A 11 -26.64 43.22 -48.88
C THR A 11 -27.94 43.25 -48.07
N ILE A 12 -29.11 43.26 -48.73
CA ILE A 12 -30.42 43.30 -48.05
C ILE A 12 -30.75 41.95 -47.39
N VAL A 13 -30.33 40.83 -47.99
CA VAL A 13 -30.55 39.48 -47.41
C VAL A 13 -29.70 39.25 -46.16
N CYS A 14 -28.45 39.73 -46.14
CA CYS A 14 -27.58 39.58 -44.97
C CYS A 14 -28.04 40.41 -43.76
N VAL A 15 -28.57 41.63 -43.97
CA VAL A 15 -29.06 42.47 -42.86
C VAL A 15 -30.35 41.88 -42.23
N LEU A 16 -31.22 41.28 -43.03
CA LEU A 16 -32.44 40.63 -42.52
C LEU A 16 -32.13 39.38 -41.69
N ILE A 17 -31.14 38.58 -42.07
CA ILE A 17 -30.74 37.38 -41.32
C ILE A 17 -30.11 37.76 -39.96
N PHE A 18 -29.24 38.77 -39.92
CA PHE A 18 -28.66 39.24 -38.65
C PHE A 18 -29.68 39.90 -37.72
N GLY A 19 -30.67 40.61 -38.27
CA GLY A 19 -31.77 41.18 -37.48
C GLY A 19 -32.67 40.11 -36.82
N ILE A 20 -32.96 39.01 -37.54
CA ILE A 20 -33.78 37.91 -37.00
C ILE A 20 -33.05 37.15 -35.88
N ILE A 21 -31.74 36.93 -36.00
CA ILE A 21 -30.94 36.25 -34.97
C ILE A 21 -30.85 37.10 -33.69
N PHE A 22 -30.70 38.43 -33.81
CA PHE A 22 -30.66 39.31 -32.64
C PHE A 22 -32.01 39.39 -31.92
N ILE A 23 -33.12 39.39 -32.66
CA ILE A 23 -34.48 39.37 -32.09
C ILE A 23 -34.75 38.04 -31.37
N TYR A 24 -34.33 36.89 -31.93
CA TYR A 24 -34.48 35.59 -31.26
C TYR A 24 -33.61 35.47 -29.99
N SER A 25 -32.37 35.99 -30.04
CA SER A 25 -31.47 36.01 -28.88
C SER A 25 -32.03 36.87 -27.74
N TRP A 26 -32.49 38.09 -28.04
CA TRP A 26 -33.09 38.99 -27.05
C TRP A 26 -34.39 38.42 -26.46
N LYS A 27 -35.25 37.81 -27.30
CA LYS A 27 -36.51 37.20 -26.83
C LYS A 27 -36.28 35.97 -25.96
N SER A 28 -35.21 35.19 -26.20
CA SER A 28 -34.84 34.07 -25.31
C SER A 28 -34.31 34.57 -23.95
N HIS A 29 -33.56 35.68 -23.94
CA HIS A 29 -33.03 36.28 -22.72
C HIS A 29 -34.12 36.97 -21.87
N GLN A 30 -35.19 37.47 -22.50
CA GLN A 30 -36.37 37.98 -21.79
C GLN A 30 -37.33 36.87 -21.34
N LEU A 31 -37.42 35.74 -22.06
CA LEU A 31 -38.24 34.59 -21.60
C LEU A 31 -37.62 33.85 -20.40
N GLN A 32 -36.30 33.88 -20.22
CA GLN A 32 -35.64 33.33 -19.03
C GLN A 32 -35.80 34.20 -17.78
N ASN A 33 -36.10 35.50 -17.92
CA ASN A 33 -36.18 36.44 -16.80
C ASN A 33 -37.60 36.69 -16.27
N ASN A 34 -38.64 36.03 -16.81
CA ASN A 34 -40.04 36.30 -16.42
C ASN A 34 -40.90 35.06 -16.09
N ILE A 35 -40.29 33.94 -15.68
CA ILE A 35 -41.05 32.87 -15.00
C ILE A 35 -41.06 33.19 -13.51
N SER A 36 -42.22 33.66 -13.08
CA SER A 36 -42.56 34.06 -11.72
C SER A 36 -42.09 33.09 -10.66
N ARG A 37 -41.48 33.68 -9.63
CA ARG A 37 -41.45 33.17 -8.25
C ARG A 37 -42.86 32.75 -7.82
N LYS A 38 -43.21 31.47 -7.96
CA LYS A 38 -44.20 30.87 -7.08
C LYS A 38 -43.54 30.74 -5.72
N ILE A 39 -43.94 31.63 -4.81
CA ILE A 39 -43.68 31.51 -3.39
C ILE A 39 -44.43 30.26 -2.93
N PHE A 40 -43.72 29.12 -2.91
CA PHE A 40 -44.11 28.05 -2.02
C PHE A 40 -44.01 28.61 -0.60
N PRO A 41 -44.98 28.40 0.30
CA PRO A 41 -44.76 28.66 1.71
C PRO A 41 -43.45 27.98 2.07
N PRO A 42 -42.56 28.60 2.87
CA PRO A 42 -41.35 27.93 3.27
C PRO A 42 -41.80 26.59 3.84
N ALA A 43 -41.39 25.49 3.19
CA ALA A 43 -41.47 24.19 3.81
C ALA A 43 -40.80 24.42 5.15
N LYS A 44 -41.58 24.31 6.24
CA LYS A 44 -41.05 24.43 7.60
C LYS A 44 -39.76 23.63 7.55
N ALA A 45 -38.63 24.32 7.73
CA ALA A 45 -37.37 23.66 7.82
C ALA A 45 -37.58 22.64 8.94
N VAL A 46 -37.72 21.37 8.54
CA VAL A 46 -37.52 20.28 9.48
C VAL A 46 -36.09 20.52 9.88
N THR A 47 -35.92 21.09 11.07
CA THR A 47 -34.64 21.17 11.74
C THR A 47 -34.07 19.76 11.58
N PRO A 48 -32.93 19.55 10.89
CA PRO A 48 -32.36 18.23 10.87
C PRO A 48 -32.10 17.91 12.34
N GLY A 49 -32.86 16.97 12.90
CA GLY A 49 -32.58 16.42 14.20
C GLY A 49 -31.09 16.14 14.24
N GLY A 50 -30.41 16.72 15.23
CA GLY A 50 -28.99 17.06 15.16
C GLY A 50 -28.15 16.01 14.44
N GLN A 51 -27.53 16.40 13.32
CA GLN A 51 -26.58 15.56 12.60
C GLN A 51 -25.38 15.29 13.52
N LEU A 52 -25.45 14.23 14.34
CA LEU A 52 -24.39 13.80 15.25
C LEU A 52 -23.23 13.17 14.45
N CYS A 53 -22.03 13.15 15.01
CA CYS A 53 -20.79 12.61 14.42
C CYS A 53 -20.19 13.46 13.28
N ARG A 54 -20.05 14.77 13.54
CA ARG A 54 -19.45 15.79 12.66
C ARG A 54 -17.93 15.88 12.75
N GLY A 55 -17.28 14.90 13.40
CA GLY A 55 -15.83 14.81 13.49
C GLY A 55 -15.18 14.96 12.12
N LYS A 56 -14.06 15.68 12.06
CA LYS A 56 -13.34 15.91 10.80
C LYS A 56 -12.86 14.58 10.23
N PRO A 57 -13.12 14.27 8.94
CA PRO A 57 -12.58 13.08 8.30
C PRO A 57 -11.05 13.07 8.40
N ALA A 58 -10.49 11.95 8.83
CA ALA A 58 -9.05 11.75 8.82
C ALA A 58 -8.56 11.69 7.36
N GLN A 59 -7.65 12.60 6.98
CA GLN A 59 -7.13 12.71 5.61
C GLN A 59 -5.72 12.13 5.45
N ASN A 60 -5.00 11.95 6.56
CA ASN A 60 -3.61 11.51 6.56
C ASN A 60 -3.50 10.00 6.80
N THR A 61 -2.47 9.37 6.24
CA THR A 61 -2.15 7.95 6.49
C THR A 61 -1.83 7.68 7.97
N ILE A 62 -1.27 8.66 8.67
CA ILE A 62 -0.94 8.58 10.09
C ILE A 62 -1.62 9.76 10.78
N THR A 63 -2.49 9.47 11.72
CA THR A 63 -3.21 10.50 12.49
C THR A 63 -2.85 10.37 13.97
N PRO A 64 -2.10 11.33 14.55
CA PRO A 64 -1.84 11.36 15.99
C PRO A 64 -3.13 11.64 16.76
N LEU A 65 -3.30 11.00 17.91
CA LEU A 65 -4.33 11.35 18.90
C LEU A 65 -3.79 12.38 19.89
N GLU A 66 -4.68 12.92 20.74
CA GLU A 66 -4.35 13.99 21.68
C GLU A 66 -3.35 13.59 22.79
N ASP A 67 -3.14 12.28 23.06
CA ASP A 67 -2.07 11.83 23.99
C ASP A 67 -0.66 12.06 23.45
N ASN A 68 -0.50 12.29 22.14
CA ASN A 68 0.77 12.23 21.45
C ASN A 68 1.52 10.89 21.62
N ARG A 69 0.81 9.82 21.99
CA ARG A 69 1.36 8.47 22.25
C ARG A 69 0.67 7.39 21.41
N THR A 70 -0.45 7.74 20.78
CA THR A 70 -1.23 6.88 19.89
C THR A 70 -1.30 7.50 18.50
N PHE A 71 -0.99 6.71 17.48
CA PHE A 71 -1.05 7.11 16.08
C PHE A 71 -1.90 6.09 15.31
N ILE A 72 -3.01 6.56 14.73
CA ILE A 72 -3.95 5.73 13.99
C ILE A 72 -3.53 5.65 12.52
N ILE A 73 -3.48 4.44 11.98
CA ILE A 73 -3.20 4.19 10.56
C ILE A 73 -4.50 4.00 9.79
N SER A 74 -5.27 2.96 10.10
CA SER A 74 -6.55 2.66 9.42
C SER A 74 -7.42 1.69 10.21
N PRO A 75 -8.74 1.90 10.28
CA PRO A 75 -9.70 0.92 10.76
C PRO A 75 -10.17 -0.02 9.64
N TYR A 76 -10.32 -1.30 9.99
CA TYR A 76 -10.84 -2.34 9.12
C TYR A 76 -11.94 -3.11 9.84
N PHE A 77 -13.04 -3.37 9.14
CA PHE A 77 -14.00 -4.37 9.55
C PHE A 77 -13.34 -5.75 9.47
N ASP A 78 -13.47 -6.52 10.54
CA ASP A 78 -12.90 -7.85 10.68
C ASP A 78 -13.93 -8.72 11.38
N ASP A 79 -14.46 -9.71 10.68
CA ASP A 79 -15.50 -10.62 11.15
C ASP A 79 -14.97 -12.02 11.49
N ARG A 80 -13.64 -12.21 11.41
CA ARG A 80 -13.00 -13.52 11.54
C ARG A 80 -13.11 -14.12 12.95
N GLU A 81 -13.08 -13.28 13.98
CA GLU A 81 -13.20 -13.66 15.41
C GLU A 81 -14.49 -13.15 16.06
N GLY A 82 -15.37 -12.52 15.28
CA GLY A 82 -16.55 -11.80 15.77
C GLY A 82 -16.67 -10.44 15.08
N LYS A 83 -17.81 -9.78 15.23
CA LYS A 83 -18.09 -8.49 14.57
C LYS A 83 -17.29 -7.36 15.23
N VAL A 84 -16.07 -7.10 14.75
CA VAL A 84 -15.18 -6.07 15.30
C VAL A 84 -14.69 -5.09 14.25
N THR A 85 -14.39 -3.87 14.69
CA THR A 85 -13.48 -2.98 13.97
C THR A 85 -12.09 -3.16 14.57
N ARG A 86 -11.13 -3.56 13.75
CA ARG A 86 -9.71 -3.61 14.11
C ARG A 86 -9.00 -2.40 13.53
N VAL A 87 -8.43 -1.58 14.40
CA VAL A 87 -7.67 -0.40 14.00
C VAL A 87 -6.19 -0.71 14.06
N ILE A 88 -5.51 -0.63 12.92
CA ILE A 88 -4.04 -0.71 12.86
C ILE A 88 -3.49 0.64 13.33
N GLY A 89 -2.58 0.58 14.30
CA GLY A 89 -2.00 1.76 14.93
C GLY A 89 -0.54 1.57 15.35
N ILE A 90 0.03 2.66 15.86
CA ILE A 90 1.31 2.69 16.57
C ILE A 90 1.02 3.26 17.95
N VAL A 91 1.45 2.56 19.01
CA VAL A 91 1.24 3.00 20.39
C VAL A 91 2.51 2.90 21.21
N HIS A 92 2.66 3.78 22.21
CA HIS A 92 3.66 3.58 23.26
C HIS A 92 3.22 2.40 24.15
N HIS A 93 4.02 1.32 24.17
CA HIS A 93 3.58 0.03 24.72
C HIS A 93 3.28 0.07 26.22
N GLU A 94 3.93 0.97 26.95
CA GLU A 94 3.74 1.12 28.40
C GLU A 94 2.76 2.23 28.77
N ASP A 95 2.58 3.24 27.92
CA ASP A 95 1.97 4.50 28.37
C ASP A 95 0.52 4.62 27.94
N VAL A 96 0.14 3.95 26.86
CA VAL A 96 -1.24 3.92 26.38
C VAL A 96 -1.97 2.80 27.13
N LYS A 97 -2.77 3.19 28.14
CA LYS A 97 -3.48 2.23 29.01
C LYS A 97 -4.87 1.91 28.54
N GLU A 98 -5.60 2.92 28.06
CA GLU A 98 -6.99 2.78 27.65
C GLU A 98 -7.26 3.58 26.40
N LEU A 99 -8.04 2.98 25.52
CA LEU A 99 -8.62 3.61 24.35
C LEU A 99 -10.07 3.14 24.20
N TYR A 100 -10.88 3.98 23.58
CA TYR A 100 -12.30 3.76 23.36
C TYR A 100 -12.61 4.06 21.90
N CYS A 101 -13.36 3.17 21.26
CA CYS A 101 -13.92 3.38 19.93
C CYS A 101 -15.32 3.96 20.04
N TRP A 102 -15.52 5.07 19.36
CA TRP A 102 -16.77 5.79 19.26
C TRP A 102 -17.36 5.54 17.88
N PHE A 103 -18.37 4.69 17.82
CA PHE A 103 -19.07 4.32 16.60
C PHE A 103 -20.27 5.22 16.39
N CYS A 104 -20.41 5.68 15.16
CA CYS A 104 -21.57 6.45 14.74
C CYS A 104 -22.57 5.57 13.98
N CYS A 105 -23.69 5.22 14.62
CA CYS A 105 -24.76 4.47 13.98
C CYS A 105 -25.72 5.42 13.26
N GLN A 106 -25.62 5.47 11.93
CA GLN A 106 -26.59 6.15 11.06
C GLN A 106 -27.74 5.20 10.69
N PRO A 107 -28.98 5.67 10.46
CA PRO A 107 -29.43 7.07 10.42
C PRO A 107 -29.91 7.63 11.77
N HIS A 108 -29.93 6.83 12.84
CA HIS A 108 -30.48 7.25 14.14
C HIS A 108 -29.55 8.17 14.94
N GLY A 109 -28.33 8.41 14.46
CA GLY A 109 -27.34 9.27 15.11
C GLY A 109 -26.88 8.76 16.48
N LYS A 110 -27.19 7.51 16.83
CA LYS A 110 -26.83 6.94 18.13
C LYS A 110 -25.33 6.70 18.18
N ILE A 111 -24.70 7.25 19.21
CA ILE A 111 -23.29 7.03 19.49
C ILE A 111 -23.17 5.77 20.34
N TYR A 112 -22.31 4.85 19.92
CA TYR A 112 -21.95 3.67 20.70
C TYR A 112 -20.47 3.73 21.05
N VAL A 113 -20.15 3.60 22.33
CA VAL A 113 -18.77 3.65 22.82
C VAL A 113 -18.38 2.26 23.31
N SER A 114 -17.35 1.68 22.69
CA SER A 114 -16.75 0.41 23.11
C SER A 114 -15.38 0.67 23.69
N LYS A 115 -15.08 0.08 24.84
CA LYS A 115 -13.69 -0.02 25.31
C LYS A 115 -12.90 -0.85 24.29
N ALA A 116 -11.72 -0.37 23.92
CA ALA A 116 -10.84 -1.06 22.98
C ALA A 116 -9.94 -2.04 23.74
N LYS A 117 -9.71 -3.22 23.14
CA LYS A 117 -8.57 -4.06 23.49
C LYS A 117 -7.35 -3.58 22.71
N ILE A 118 -6.32 -3.15 23.41
CA ILE A 118 -5.06 -2.73 22.81
C ILE A 118 -4.13 -3.93 22.81
N ASP A 119 -3.81 -4.44 21.63
CA ASP A 119 -2.92 -5.59 21.44
C ASP A 119 -1.64 -5.11 20.74
N VAL A 120 -0.60 -4.85 21.52
CA VAL A 120 0.71 -4.40 21.02
C VAL A 120 1.50 -5.61 20.52
N HIS A 121 1.97 -5.55 19.28
CA HIS A 121 2.68 -6.65 18.66
C HIS A 121 3.98 -6.95 19.42
N SER A 122 4.26 -8.23 19.65
CA SER A 122 5.37 -8.68 20.51
C SER A 122 6.75 -8.38 19.94
N ASP A 123 6.87 -8.23 18.62
CA ASP A 123 8.10 -8.05 17.86
C ASP A 123 8.53 -6.58 17.75
N ARG A 124 8.36 -5.81 18.82
CA ARG A 124 8.80 -4.41 18.89
C ARG A 124 10.32 -4.22 18.99
N PHE A 125 11.11 -5.30 19.09
CA PHE A 125 12.59 -5.28 19.19
C PHE A 125 13.15 -4.26 20.20
N GLY A 126 12.49 -4.15 21.36
CA GLY A 126 12.88 -3.27 22.45
C GLY A 126 12.46 -1.80 22.30
N PHE A 127 11.88 -1.38 21.17
CA PHE A 127 11.44 0.00 20.95
C PHE A 127 10.23 0.37 21.83
N PRO A 128 10.14 1.64 22.31
CA PRO A 128 9.03 2.10 23.14
C PRO A 128 7.70 2.22 22.38
N TYR A 129 7.76 2.47 21.06
CA TYR A 129 6.58 2.44 20.19
C TYR A 129 6.58 1.18 19.32
N GLY A 130 5.43 0.54 19.22
CA GLY A 130 5.24 -0.68 18.42
C GLY A 130 3.95 -0.64 17.60
N ALA A 131 3.86 -1.53 16.61
CA ALA A 131 2.61 -1.80 15.92
C ALA A 131 1.58 -2.36 16.91
N ALA A 132 0.32 -1.98 16.73
CA ALA A 132 -0.75 -2.45 17.59
C ALA A 132 -2.06 -2.62 16.82
N ASP A 133 -2.83 -3.61 17.26
CA ASP A 133 -4.23 -3.76 16.90
C ASP A 133 -5.08 -3.17 18.05
N ILE A 134 -5.82 -2.12 17.76
CA ILE A 134 -6.82 -1.55 18.67
C ILE A 134 -8.16 -2.16 18.25
N VAL A 135 -8.61 -3.18 18.97
CA VAL A 135 -9.78 -4.00 18.60
C VAL A 135 -11.00 -3.54 19.38
N CYS A 136 -12.08 -3.23 18.67
CA CYS A 136 -13.32 -2.72 19.23
C CYS A 136 -14.51 -3.54 18.75
N VAL A 137 -15.34 -4.00 19.69
CA VAL A 137 -16.57 -4.72 19.37
C VAL A 137 -17.58 -3.74 18.77
N GLU A 138 -18.12 -4.08 17.60
CA GLU A 138 -19.16 -3.28 16.96
C GLU A 138 -20.52 -3.51 17.64
N PRO A 139 -21.38 -2.49 17.67
CA PRO A 139 -22.74 -2.66 18.17
C PRO A 139 -23.53 -3.65 17.30
N GLU A 140 -24.34 -4.52 17.93
CA GLU A 140 -25.17 -5.49 17.21
C GLU A 140 -26.24 -4.81 16.34
N ASN A 141 -26.81 -3.72 16.85
CA ASN A 141 -27.97 -3.04 16.26
C ASN A 141 -27.61 -2.06 15.12
N CYS A 142 -26.34 -2.00 14.68
CA CYS A 142 -25.95 -1.15 13.56
C CYS A 142 -24.66 -1.61 12.88
N ASP A 143 -24.44 -1.14 11.64
CA ASP A 143 -23.21 -1.35 10.89
C ASP A 143 -22.49 0.00 10.71
N PRO A 144 -21.58 0.37 11.64
CA PRO A 144 -21.02 1.72 11.66
C PRO A 144 -20.04 1.94 10.50
N THR A 145 -20.32 2.87 9.59
CA THR A 145 -19.39 3.12 8.48
C THR A 145 -18.09 3.81 8.91
N HIS A 146 -18.07 4.41 10.10
CA HIS A 146 -16.94 5.16 10.61
C HIS A 146 -16.76 4.99 12.13
N VAL A 147 -15.54 5.21 12.60
CA VAL A 147 -15.15 5.18 14.00
C VAL A 147 -14.26 6.37 14.35
N SER A 148 -14.33 6.82 15.59
CA SER A 148 -13.36 7.72 16.21
C SER A 148 -12.70 7.01 17.40
N ILE A 149 -11.43 7.32 17.68
CA ILE A 149 -10.67 6.70 18.77
C ILE A 149 -10.29 7.78 19.78
N HIS A 150 -10.46 7.50 21.07
CA HIS A 150 -10.20 8.46 22.15
C HIS A 150 -9.77 7.74 23.45
N GLN A 151 -9.04 8.42 24.34
CA GLN A 151 -8.58 7.84 25.63
C GLN A 151 -9.68 7.72 26.69
N SER A 152 -10.78 8.46 26.53
CA SER A 152 -11.89 8.50 27.49
C SER A 152 -13.20 8.03 26.84
N PRO A 153 -14.09 7.36 27.60
CA PRO A 153 -15.45 7.04 27.15
C PRO A 153 -16.39 8.26 27.21
N HIS A 154 -15.91 9.37 27.77
CA HIS A 154 -16.63 10.64 27.86
C HIS A 154 -15.95 11.69 26.98
N GLY A 155 -16.73 12.61 26.44
CA GLY A 155 -16.26 13.65 25.53
C GLY A 155 -17.26 13.96 24.44
N ASN A 156 -16.81 14.70 23.43
CA ASN A 156 -17.61 15.10 22.29
C ASN A 156 -17.03 14.50 21.00
N ILE A 157 -17.72 13.51 20.43
CA ILE A 157 -17.31 12.83 19.18
C ILE A 157 -17.15 13.80 18.00
N ASP A 158 -17.88 14.92 18.00
CA ASP A 158 -17.82 15.90 16.91
C ASP A 158 -16.47 16.64 16.85
N GLN A 159 -15.67 16.56 17.92
CA GLN A 159 -14.31 17.11 17.98
C GLN A 159 -13.25 16.09 17.57
N LEU A 160 -13.59 14.80 17.52
CA LEU A 160 -12.65 13.74 17.24
C LEU A 160 -12.42 13.55 15.74
N PRO A 161 -11.21 13.10 15.32
CA PRO A 161 -11.00 12.62 13.96
C PRO A 161 -11.91 11.43 13.66
N ARG A 162 -12.50 11.41 12.47
CA ARG A 162 -13.41 10.37 12.01
C ARG A 162 -12.72 9.53 10.94
N PHE A 163 -12.65 8.22 11.16
CA PHE A 163 -12.01 7.28 10.25
C PHE A 163 -13.05 6.40 9.58
N GLU A 164 -12.95 6.25 8.26
CA GLU A 164 -13.77 5.27 7.52
C GLU A 164 -13.32 3.85 7.86
N ILE A 165 -14.29 2.98 8.20
CA ILE A 165 -14.04 1.56 8.43
C ILE A 165 -14.01 0.84 7.08
N LYS A 166 -12.82 0.38 6.69
CA LYS A 166 -12.58 -0.32 5.42
C LYS A 166 -13.03 -1.78 5.50
N ASN A 167 -13.01 -2.50 4.38
CA ASN A 167 -13.33 -3.94 4.27
C ASN A 167 -14.77 -4.35 4.64
N ARG A 168 -15.73 -3.42 4.64
CA ARG A 168 -17.14 -3.74 4.98
C ARG A 168 -17.89 -4.53 3.92
N LYS A 169 -17.49 -4.45 2.66
CA LYS A 169 -18.13 -5.19 1.57
C LYS A 169 -17.20 -6.31 1.13
N ALA A 170 -17.74 -7.51 1.05
CA ALA A 170 -17.06 -8.60 0.36
C ALA A 170 -16.96 -8.23 -1.12
N GLU A 171 -15.74 -8.07 -1.60
CA GLU A 171 -15.45 -7.85 -3.03
C GLU A 171 -14.98 -9.18 -3.63
N THR A 172 -15.37 -9.47 -4.87
CA THR A 172 -14.71 -10.53 -5.64
C THR A 172 -13.25 -10.15 -5.80
N PHE A 173 -12.31 -11.10 -5.59
CA PHE A 173 -10.88 -10.80 -5.70
C PHE A 173 -10.58 -10.08 -7.00
N SER A 174 -10.09 -8.85 -6.87
CA SER A 174 -9.71 -8.04 -8.02
C SER A 174 -8.34 -8.48 -8.59
N VAL A 175 -7.50 -9.14 -7.78
CA VAL A 175 -6.15 -9.57 -8.15
C VAL A 175 -5.74 -10.89 -7.50
N ASP A 176 -4.89 -11.66 -8.18
CA ASP A 176 -4.32 -12.90 -7.61
C ASP A 176 -3.20 -12.59 -6.61
N PHE A 177 -2.30 -11.66 -6.93
CA PHE A 177 -1.14 -11.33 -6.11
C PHE A 177 -0.97 -9.82 -5.92
N THR A 178 -0.81 -9.40 -4.66
CA THR A 178 -0.26 -8.09 -4.32
C THR A 178 1.07 -8.27 -3.60
N VAL A 179 2.11 -7.53 -4.02
CA VAL A 179 3.35 -7.40 -3.25
C VAL A 179 3.26 -6.19 -2.32
N CYS A 180 3.45 -6.39 -1.03
CA CYS A 180 3.61 -5.33 -0.05
C CYS A 180 5.10 -5.16 0.23
N ILE A 181 5.64 -4.01 -0.18
CA ILE A 181 7.03 -3.66 0.08
C ILE A 181 7.11 -2.98 1.45
N SER A 182 8.07 -3.42 2.27
CA SER A 182 8.44 -2.76 3.53
C SER A 182 8.67 -1.24 3.34
N ALA A 183 8.68 -0.48 4.44
CA ALA A 183 8.79 0.98 4.38
C ALA A 183 9.99 1.44 3.52
N MET A 184 9.74 2.28 2.52
CA MET A 184 10.78 2.87 1.66
C MET A 184 11.32 4.14 2.32
N PHE A 185 12.48 4.04 2.96
CA PHE A 185 13.09 5.10 3.75
C PHE A 185 14.56 5.38 3.37
N GLY A 186 15.17 6.37 4.03
CA GLY A 186 16.60 6.62 3.95
C GLY A 186 17.06 7.20 2.62
N ASN A 187 16.21 8.01 1.97
CA ASN A 187 16.46 8.52 0.62
C ASN A 187 16.76 7.38 -0.38
N TYR A 188 15.90 6.36 -0.40
CA TYR A 188 16.05 5.18 -1.25
C TYR A 188 16.36 5.55 -2.70
N ASN A 189 17.50 5.03 -3.22
CA ASN A 189 18.04 5.39 -4.53
C ASN A 189 18.51 4.18 -5.36
N ASN A 190 18.08 2.96 -5.01
CA ASN A 190 18.42 1.77 -5.78
C ASN A 190 17.44 1.61 -6.96
N VAL A 191 17.51 2.55 -7.90
CA VAL A 191 16.56 2.74 -9.02
C VAL A 191 16.55 1.54 -9.97
N LEU A 192 17.72 1.12 -10.43
CA LEU A 192 17.83 0.02 -11.39
C LEU A 192 17.33 -1.30 -10.80
N GLN A 193 17.69 -1.62 -9.55
CA GLN A 193 17.20 -2.83 -8.88
C GLN A 193 15.70 -2.77 -8.66
N PHE A 194 15.14 -1.63 -8.24
CA PHE A 194 13.70 -1.49 -8.07
C PHE A 194 12.93 -1.74 -9.37
N ILE A 195 13.39 -1.18 -10.50
CA ILE A 195 12.78 -1.42 -11.82
C ILE A 195 12.85 -2.91 -12.17
N GLN A 196 14.00 -3.56 -11.97
CA GLN A 196 14.14 -4.99 -12.23
C GLN A 196 13.22 -5.83 -11.33
N SER A 197 13.07 -5.49 -10.05
CA SER A 197 12.12 -6.15 -9.14
C SER A 197 10.68 -5.99 -9.62
N MET A 198 10.25 -4.79 -10.02
CA MET A 198 8.87 -4.57 -10.49
C MET A 198 8.56 -5.37 -11.75
N GLU A 199 9.49 -5.38 -12.71
CA GLU A 199 9.31 -6.15 -13.95
C GLU A 199 9.38 -7.66 -13.70
N MET A 200 10.21 -8.11 -12.75
CA MET A 200 10.20 -9.50 -12.30
C MET A 200 8.87 -9.87 -11.64
N TYR A 201 8.30 -9.03 -10.79
CA TYR A 201 6.98 -9.26 -10.20
C TYR A 201 5.89 -9.39 -11.28
N LYS A 202 5.90 -8.52 -12.29
CA LYS A 202 4.98 -8.62 -13.43
C LYS A 202 5.13 -9.93 -14.20
N ILE A 203 6.38 -10.35 -14.47
CA ILE A 203 6.68 -11.65 -15.11
C ILE A 203 6.17 -12.83 -14.27
N LEU A 204 6.24 -12.72 -12.94
CA LEU A 204 5.79 -13.77 -12.00
C LEU A 204 4.26 -13.77 -11.76
N GLY A 205 3.53 -12.82 -12.33
CA GLY A 205 2.07 -12.76 -12.31
C GLY A 205 1.46 -11.75 -11.33
N VAL A 206 2.25 -10.79 -10.83
CA VAL A 206 1.78 -9.75 -9.90
C VAL A 206 0.99 -8.67 -10.63
N GLN A 207 -0.16 -8.29 -10.06
CA GLN A 207 -1.00 -7.21 -10.58
C GLN A 207 -0.84 -5.90 -9.81
N LYS A 208 -0.50 -5.95 -8.52
CA LYS A 208 -0.36 -4.77 -7.66
C LYS A 208 0.87 -4.84 -6.77
N VAL A 209 1.49 -3.70 -6.56
CA VAL A 209 2.59 -3.50 -5.62
C VAL A 209 2.24 -2.29 -4.74
N VAL A 210 2.27 -2.47 -3.42
CA VAL A 210 2.03 -1.40 -2.46
C VAL A 210 3.36 -0.95 -1.87
N VAL A 211 3.62 0.35 -1.90
CA VAL A 211 4.84 0.96 -1.37
C VAL A 211 4.48 1.99 -0.31
N TYR A 212 4.94 1.76 0.93
CA TYR A 212 4.85 2.74 2.01
C TYR A 212 6.03 3.69 1.91
N LYS A 213 5.82 4.82 1.23
CA LYS A 213 6.89 5.75 0.87
C LYS A 213 7.13 6.78 1.97
N ASN A 214 8.28 6.70 2.62
CA ASN A 214 8.79 7.75 3.50
C ASN A 214 9.66 8.74 2.72
N SER A 215 10.76 8.28 2.12
CA SER A 215 11.69 9.13 1.36
C SER A 215 12.46 8.34 0.30
N CYS A 216 12.61 8.94 -0.87
CA CYS A 216 13.38 8.39 -1.99
C CYS A 216 13.98 9.50 -2.87
N SER A 217 14.89 9.13 -3.77
CA SER A 217 15.53 10.08 -4.67
C SER A 217 14.56 10.65 -5.71
N GLN A 218 14.90 11.80 -6.30
CA GLN A 218 14.08 12.42 -7.35
C GLN A 218 13.89 11.51 -8.57
N LEU A 219 14.90 10.70 -8.91
CA LEU A 219 14.79 9.74 -10.00
C LEU A 219 13.84 8.59 -9.63
N MET A 220 13.90 8.10 -8.39
CA MET A 220 12.95 7.12 -7.89
C MET A 220 11.51 7.65 -7.92
N GLU A 221 11.28 8.92 -7.58
CA GLU A 221 9.95 9.55 -7.70
C GLU A 221 9.40 9.48 -9.14
N LYS A 222 10.23 9.69 -10.16
CA LYS A 222 9.81 9.57 -11.58
C LYS A 222 9.40 8.13 -11.91
N VAL A 223 10.21 7.16 -11.48
CA VAL A 223 9.93 5.73 -11.69
C VAL A 223 8.65 5.28 -10.97
N LEU A 224 8.46 5.71 -9.72
CA LEU A 224 7.24 5.44 -8.97
C LEU A 224 6.00 6.04 -9.67
N LYS A 225 6.09 7.29 -10.14
CA LYS A 225 5.00 7.92 -10.93
C LYS A 225 4.68 7.15 -12.21
N PHE A 226 5.69 6.62 -12.89
CA PHE A 226 5.48 5.77 -14.07
C PHE A 226 4.64 4.55 -13.72
N TYR A 227 5.02 3.78 -12.70
CA TYR A 227 4.28 2.58 -12.30
C TYR A 227 2.91 2.88 -11.68
N MET A 228 2.73 4.04 -11.03
CA MET A 228 1.41 4.49 -10.59
C MET A 228 0.49 4.76 -11.78
N LYS A 229 0.99 5.42 -12.83
CA LYS A 229 0.22 5.70 -14.06
C LYS A 229 -0.09 4.42 -14.83
N GLU A 230 0.84 3.47 -14.85
CA GLU A 230 0.62 2.12 -15.40
C GLU A 230 -0.44 1.36 -14.61
N GLY A 231 -0.59 1.66 -13.31
CA GLY A 231 -1.51 1.01 -12.40
C GLY A 231 -0.90 -0.16 -11.62
N THR A 232 0.39 -0.45 -11.81
CA THR A 232 1.11 -1.53 -11.09
C THR A 232 1.39 -1.14 -9.65
N VAL A 233 1.78 0.11 -9.38
CA VAL A 233 2.18 0.56 -8.03
C VAL A 233 1.12 1.46 -7.39
N GLU A 234 0.77 1.16 -6.14
CA GLU A 234 0.03 2.03 -5.23
C GLU A 234 0.99 2.60 -4.18
N ILE A 235 1.09 3.92 -4.09
CA ILE A 235 1.89 4.58 -3.06
C ILE A 235 1.01 4.95 -1.87
N ILE A 236 1.44 4.54 -0.69
CA ILE A 236 0.93 5.00 0.58
C ILE A 236 1.94 6.01 1.16
N PRO A 237 1.59 7.31 1.29
CA PRO A 237 2.46 8.28 1.96
C PRO A 237 2.73 7.85 3.40
N TRP A 238 4.00 7.81 3.82
CA TRP A 238 4.42 7.33 5.13
C TRP A 238 5.27 8.35 5.90
N PRO A 239 4.69 9.49 6.32
CA PRO A 239 5.41 10.60 6.96
C PRO A 239 5.69 10.36 8.46
N ILE A 240 6.11 9.14 8.82
CA ILE A 240 6.27 8.72 10.22
C ILE A 240 7.28 9.58 11.01
N ASN A 241 8.30 10.12 10.33
CA ASN A 241 9.32 11.00 10.91
C ASN A 241 8.77 12.37 11.32
N SER A 242 7.55 12.75 10.89
CA SER A 242 6.87 13.94 11.38
C SER A 242 6.28 13.76 12.78
N TYR A 243 6.22 12.52 13.27
CA TYR A 243 5.53 12.17 14.53
C TYR A 243 6.43 11.45 15.53
N LEU A 244 7.38 10.64 15.04
CA LEU A 244 8.24 9.80 15.86
C LEU A 244 9.71 9.96 15.46
N LYS A 245 10.61 9.84 16.45
CA LYS A 245 12.04 9.66 16.20
C LYS A 245 12.26 8.25 15.65
N VAL A 246 12.44 8.13 14.34
CA VAL A 246 12.56 6.84 13.64
C VAL A 246 14.01 6.37 13.51
N SER A 247 14.19 5.05 13.38
CA SER A 247 15.49 4.43 13.20
C SER A 247 15.61 3.63 11.91
N SER A 248 16.84 3.54 11.40
CA SER A 248 17.25 2.62 10.32
C SER A 248 17.80 1.29 10.86
N LYS A 249 17.71 1.07 12.18
CA LYS A 249 18.19 -0.09 12.91
C LYS A 249 17.02 -0.96 13.35
N TRP A 250 17.32 -2.23 13.56
CA TRP A 250 16.34 -3.24 13.94
C TRP A 250 16.12 -3.32 15.45
N HIS A 251 17.05 -2.84 16.28
CA HIS A 251 17.01 -3.00 17.72
C HIS A 251 17.21 -1.68 18.45
N PHE A 252 16.39 -1.44 19.48
CA PHE A 252 16.40 -0.20 20.25
C PHE A 252 17.77 0.17 20.81
N MET A 253 18.51 -0.80 21.33
CA MET A 253 19.83 -0.57 21.95
C MET A 253 20.89 0.00 20.99
N GLN A 254 20.63 0.03 19.67
CA GLN A 254 21.60 0.55 18.70
C GLN A 254 21.57 2.08 18.58
N ASP A 255 20.44 2.74 18.87
CA ASP A 255 20.32 4.20 18.72
C ASP A 255 19.29 4.91 19.64
N GLY A 256 18.55 4.17 20.48
CA GLY A 256 17.63 4.74 21.47
C GLY A 256 16.50 5.59 20.86
N THR A 257 16.05 5.27 19.65
CA THR A 257 14.95 5.95 18.97
C THR A 257 13.59 5.38 19.37
N HIS A 258 12.50 5.92 18.82
CA HIS A 258 11.14 5.55 19.20
C HIS A 258 10.65 4.28 18.49
N ILE A 259 11.05 4.05 17.24
CA ILE A 259 10.56 2.92 16.42
C ILE A 259 11.59 2.54 15.34
N GLY A 260 11.80 1.23 15.18
CA GLY A 260 12.73 0.65 14.21
C GLY A 260 12.20 0.65 12.78
N TYR A 261 13.14 0.71 11.83
CA TYR A 261 12.89 0.68 10.38
C TYR A 261 11.67 1.48 9.91
N TYR A 262 11.52 2.70 10.44
CA TYR A 262 10.45 3.61 10.03
C TYR A 262 9.05 2.98 10.16
N GLY A 263 8.84 2.08 11.13
CA GLY A 263 7.54 1.44 11.37
C GLY A 263 7.17 0.39 10.33
N GLN A 264 8.15 -0.34 9.77
CA GLN A 264 7.91 -1.36 8.75
C GLN A 264 6.87 -2.42 9.17
N ILE A 265 6.86 -2.84 10.44
CA ILE A 265 5.90 -3.85 10.94
C ILE A 265 4.48 -3.30 10.82
N THR A 266 4.26 -2.05 11.22
CA THR A 266 2.97 -1.38 11.09
C THR A 266 2.53 -1.28 9.62
N ALA A 267 3.46 -0.92 8.72
CA ALA A 267 3.18 -0.84 7.29
C ALA A 267 2.80 -2.20 6.68
N LEU A 268 3.53 -3.27 7.03
CA LEU A 268 3.21 -4.63 6.56
C LEU A 268 1.84 -5.08 7.05
N ASN A 269 1.52 -4.84 8.33
CA ASN A 269 0.20 -5.17 8.88
C ASN A 269 -0.92 -4.36 8.21
N ASP A 270 -0.79 -3.04 8.07
CA ASP A 270 -1.76 -2.23 7.32
C ASP A 270 -1.97 -2.77 5.89
N CYS A 271 -0.90 -3.20 5.24
CA CYS A 271 -0.96 -3.74 3.89
C CYS A 271 -1.76 -5.04 3.80
N ILE A 272 -1.62 -5.95 4.78
CA ILE A 272 -2.41 -7.19 4.84
C ILE A 272 -3.90 -6.85 4.87
N TYR A 273 -4.32 -5.96 5.77
CA TYR A 273 -5.74 -5.61 5.91
C TYR A 273 -6.26 -4.85 4.69
N ARG A 274 -5.49 -3.92 4.11
CA ARG A 274 -5.82 -3.26 2.83
C ARG A 274 -6.09 -4.25 1.71
N ASN A 275 -5.39 -5.38 1.73
CA ASN A 275 -5.45 -6.39 0.68
C ASN A 275 -6.41 -7.55 1.00
N MET A 276 -6.98 -7.60 2.20
CA MET A 276 -7.74 -8.74 2.72
C MET A 276 -8.91 -9.18 1.83
N GLN A 277 -9.63 -8.22 1.24
CA GLN A 277 -10.78 -8.50 0.36
C GLN A 277 -10.47 -8.32 -1.13
N ARG A 278 -9.32 -7.75 -1.49
CA ARG A 278 -8.97 -7.44 -2.89
C ARG A 278 -8.00 -8.43 -3.54
N SER A 279 -7.21 -9.14 -2.74
CA SER A 279 -6.12 -10.01 -3.21
C SER A 279 -6.30 -11.44 -2.71
N ARG A 280 -6.10 -12.41 -3.60
CA ARG A 280 -6.06 -13.83 -3.20
C ARG A 280 -4.83 -14.12 -2.32
N PHE A 281 -3.68 -13.58 -2.70
CA PHE A 281 -2.43 -13.68 -1.94
C PHE A 281 -1.75 -12.32 -1.77
N VAL A 282 -1.07 -12.17 -0.64
CA VAL A 282 -0.19 -11.05 -0.35
C VAL A 282 1.22 -11.56 -0.17
N VAL A 283 2.19 -10.91 -0.83
CA VAL A 283 3.61 -11.20 -0.71
C VAL A 283 4.25 -10.11 0.15
N LEU A 284 4.90 -10.47 1.24
CA LEU A 284 5.54 -9.54 2.18
C LEU A 284 7.06 -9.57 1.95
N ASN A 285 7.58 -8.62 1.17
CA ASN A 285 8.97 -8.60 0.72
C ASN A 285 9.63 -7.23 0.95
N ASP A 286 10.96 -7.19 0.97
CA ASP A 286 11.72 -5.95 0.77
C ASP A 286 11.89 -5.64 -0.74
N ALA A 287 12.31 -4.42 -1.08
CA ALA A 287 12.38 -3.96 -2.47
C ALA A 287 13.45 -4.69 -3.32
N ASP A 288 14.44 -5.26 -2.65
CA ASP A 288 15.61 -5.95 -3.17
C ASP A 288 15.50 -7.49 -3.10
N GLU A 289 14.33 -8.02 -2.71
CA GLU A 289 14.08 -9.44 -2.51
C GLU A 289 13.05 -9.98 -3.52
N ILE A 290 13.39 -11.05 -4.25
CA ILE A 290 12.48 -11.69 -5.21
C ILE A 290 12.32 -13.17 -4.87
N ILE A 291 11.10 -13.62 -4.62
CA ILE A 291 10.81 -15.06 -4.51
C ILE A 291 10.87 -15.66 -5.93
N LEU A 292 11.93 -16.39 -6.22
CA LEU A 292 12.15 -17.07 -7.51
C LEU A 292 11.66 -18.52 -7.43
N PRO A 293 10.60 -18.87 -8.19
CA PRO A 293 10.24 -20.27 -8.38
C PRO A 293 11.35 -21.00 -9.13
N LEU A 294 11.67 -22.24 -8.75
CA LEU A 294 12.67 -23.08 -9.43
C LEU A 294 12.00 -24.20 -10.22
N LYS A 295 10.96 -24.83 -9.66
CA LYS A 295 10.18 -25.91 -10.31
C LYS A 295 9.01 -25.42 -11.16
N HIS A 296 8.60 -24.17 -10.99
CA HIS A 296 7.40 -23.61 -11.61
C HIS A 296 7.74 -22.38 -12.47
N PRO A 297 6.93 -22.07 -13.48
CA PRO A 297 7.16 -20.90 -14.33
C PRO A 297 6.85 -19.57 -13.61
N ASP A 298 5.80 -19.55 -12.78
CA ASP A 298 5.25 -18.36 -12.14
C ASP A 298 4.69 -18.66 -10.73
N TRP A 299 4.27 -17.61 -10.01
CA TRP A 299 3.69 -17.77 -8.67
C TRP A 299 2.33 -18.44 -8.70
N LYS A 300 1.52 -18.24 -9.74
CA LYS A 300 0.18 -18.85 -9.82
C LYS A 300 0.25 -20.38 -9.82
N THR A 301 1.11 -20.94 -10.65
CA THR A 301 1.33 -22.39 -10.77
C THR A 301 1.98 -22.94 -9.51
N MET A 302 2.98 -22.23 -8.97
CA MET A 302 3.63 -22.60 -7.72
C MET A 302 2.65 -22.65 -6.55
N MET A 303 1.85 -21.60 -6.36
CA MET A 303 0.89 -21.54 -5.25
C MET A 303 -0.24 -22.55 -5.40
N SER A 304 -0.67 -22.86 -6.62
CA SER A 304 -1.68 -23.91 -6.85
C SER A 304 -1.15 -25.27 -6.39
N SER A 305 0.08 -25.62 -6.79
CA SER A 305 0.78 -26.85 -6.35
C SER A 305 0.98 -26.90 -4.84
N LEU A 306 1.46 -25.79 -4.24
CA LEU A 306 1.70 -25.71 -2.80
C LEU A 306 0.41 -25.82 -1.98
N GLN A 307 -0.70 -25.23 -2.43
CA GLN A 307 -2.00 -25.33 -1.76
C GLN A 307 -2.59 -26.74 -1.86
N GLU A 308 -2.43 -27.42 -2.99
CA GLU A 308 -2.88 -28.81 -3.17
C GLU A 308 -2.11 -29.77 -2.26
N GLN A 309 -0.79 -29.59 -2.15
CA GLN A 309 0.07 -30.42 -1.29
C GLN A 309 -0.12 -30.13 0.21
N ASN A 310 -0.56 -28.92 0.56
CA ASN A 310 -0.65 -28.46 1.94
C ASN A 310 -2.04 -27.86 2.24
N PRO A 311 -3.12 -28.67 2.20
CA PRO A 311 -4.47 -28.17 2.42
C PRO A 311 -4.63 -27.50 3.79
N GLY A 312 -5.37 -26.39 3.84
CA GLY A 312 -5.56 -25.61 5.07
C GLY A 312 -4.43 -24.63 5.40
N THR A 313 -3.32 -24.66 4.67
CA THR A 313 -2.21 -23.72 4.84
C THR A 313 -2.60 -22.31 4.39
N GLY A 314 -2.25 -21.31 5.20
CA GLY A 314 -2.46 -19.89 4.90
C GLY A 314 -1.16 -19.12 4.67
N ILE A 315 -0.01 -19.70 5.03
CA ILE A 315 1.27 -19.01 5.12
C ILE A 315 2.35 -19.90 4.50
N PHE A 316 3.03 -19.39 3.49
CA PHE A 316 4.11 -20.08 2.78
C PHE A 316 5.40 -19.28 2.98
N LEU A 317 6.35 -19.87 3.69
CA LEU A 317 7.62 -19.24 4.07
C LEU A 317 8.71 -19.67 3.10
N PHE A 318 9.40 -18.70 2.52
CA PHE A 318 10.49 -18.89 1.57
C PHE A 318 11.79 -18.44 2.21
N GLU A 319 12.87 -19.19 1.99
CA GLU A 319 14.16 -18.93 2.60
C GLU A 319 14.97 -17.88 1.83
N ASN A 320 15.61 -16.97 2.57
CA ASN A 320 16.45 -15.91 2.03
C ASN A 320 17.87 -16.37 1.76
N HIS A 321 18.33 -16.19 0.52
CA HIS A 321 19.71 -16.44 0.13
C HIS A 321 20.35 -15.18 -0.44
N ILE A 322 21.54 -14.87 0.08
CA ILE A 322 22.29 -13.66 -0.24
C ILE A 322 23.07 -13.85 -1.52
N PHE A 323 22.87 -12.94 -2.48
CA PHE A 323 23.66 -12.77 -3.68
C PHE A 323 24.49 -11.50 -3.52
N PRO A 324 25.80 -11.60 -3.16
CA PRO A 324 26.60 -10.42 -2.87
C PRO A 324 26.71 -9.47 -4.06
N GLU A 325 26.32 -8.21 -3.86
CA GLU A 325 26.46 -7.15 -4.87
C GLU A 325 27.93 -6.82 -5.21
N THR A 326 28.88 -7.29 -4.38
CA THR A 326 30.32 -7.14 -4.61
C THR A 326 30.88 -8.17 -5.59
N ILE A 327 30.14 -9.23 -5.92
CA ILE A 327 30.59 -10.30 -6.80
C ILE A 327 29.68 -10.35 -8.04
N SER A 328 30.22 -9.95 -9.19
CA SER A 328 29.48 -9.87 -10.45
C SER A 328 30.11 -10.71 -11.57
N THR A 329 29.33 -10.95 -12.62
CA THR A 329 29.76 -11.54 -13.89
C THR A 329 29.45 -10.60 -15.06
N PRO A 330 30.31 -10.55 -16.10
CA PRO A 330 30.14 -9.61 -17.20
C PRO A 330 29.05 -10.02 -18.22
N VAL A 331 28.44 -11.20 -18.08
CA VAL A 331 27.51 -11.79 -19.06
C VAL A 331 26.38 -10.84 -19.47
N PHE A 332 25.78 -10.13 -18.52
CA PHE A 332 24.71 -9.15 -18.76
C PHE A 332 25.16 -7.73 -18.44
N ASN A 333 26.31 -7.30 -19.00
CA ASN A 333 26.77 -5.92 -18.94
C ASN A 333 26.06 -5.07 -20.01
N ILE A 334 24.97 -4.43 -19.62
CA ILE A 334 24.16 -3.58 -20.49
C ILE A 334 24.59 -2.12 -20.26
N SER A 335 25.39 -1.59 -21.18
CA SER A 335 26.02 -0.26 -21.04
C SER A 335 25.03 0.87 -20.74
N SER A 336 23.82 0.82 -21.31
CA SER A 336 22.77 1.80 -21.08
C SER A 336 22.21 1.82 -19.66
N TRP A 337 22.45 0.78 -18.85
CA TRP A 337 22.00 0.71 -17.46
C TRP A 337 23.02 1.29 -16.48
N ASN A 338 24.28 1.41 -16.89
CA ASN A 338 25.39 1.83 -16.01
C ASN A 338 25.27 3.27 -15.51
N THR A 339 24.44 4.09 -16.15
CA THR A 339 24.16 5.48 -15.73
C THR A 339 22.98 5.58 -14.74
N VAL A 340 22.26 4.49 -14.50
CA VAL A 340 21.10 4.46 -13.61
C VAL A 340 21.55 4.01 -12.22
N PRO A 341 21.30 4.79 -11.14
CA PRO A 341 21.65 4.39 -9.79
C PRO A 341 21.06 3.04 -9.40
N GLY A 342 21.87 2.17 -8.81
CA GLY A 342 21.42 0.86 -8.29
C GLY A 342 22.13 -0.34 -8.91
N VAL A 343 21.73 -1.53 -8.49
CA VAL A 343 22.40 -2.79 -8.84
C VAL A 343 21.73 -3.46 -10.04
N ASN A 344 22.51 -3.96 -10.99
CA ASN A 344 22.03 -4.84 -12.07
C ASN A 344 22.00 -6.29 -11.58
N ILE A 345 20.83 -6.78 -11.16
CA ILE A 345 20.71 -8.10 -10.53
C ILE A 345 21.07 -9.25 -11.48
N LEU A 346 20.99 -9.07 -12.80
CA LEU A 346 21.40 -10.09 -13.76
C LEU A 346 22.91 -10.39 -13.73
N GLN A 347 23.72 -9.51 -13.15
CA GLN A 347 25.16 -9.72 -13.00
C GLN A 347 25.53 -10.51 -11.75
N HIS A 348 24.60 -10.77 -10.82
CA HIS A 348 24.90 -11.40 -9.53
C HIS A 348 24.29 -12.79 -9.46
N VAL A 349 25.08 -13.81 -9.81
CA VAL A 349 24.66 -15.23 -9.89
C VAL A 349 25.47 -16.15 -8.99
N HIS A 350 26.13 -15.59 -7.99
CA HIS A 350 26.84 -16.37 -6.97
C HIS A 350 26.21 -16.03 -5.64
N ARG A 351 25.65 -17.03 -4.97
CA ARG A 351 25.05 -16.88 -3.65
C ARG A 351 25.98 -17.40 -2.57
N GLU A 352 25.87 -16.83 -1.38
CA GLU A 352 26.53 -17.37 -0.20
C GLU A 352 25.95 -18.75 0.16
N PRO A 353 26.78 -19.69 0.67
CA PRO A 353 26.30 -20.92 1.29
C PRO A 353 25.57 -20.61 2.60
N ASP A 354 24.75 -21.56 3.05
CA ASP A 354 24.00 -21.41 4.30
C ASP A 354 24.92 -21.32 5.51
N ARG A 355 24.54 -20.46 6.45
CA ARG A 355 25.31 -20.22 7.68
C ARG A 355 25.05 -21.35 8.67
N LYS A 356 26.10 -22.05 9.09
CA LYS A 356 26.01 -23.27 9.93
C LYS A 356 25.20 -23.12 11.22
N GLU A 357 25.15 -21.92 11.79
CA GLU A 357 24.54 -21.67 13.12
C GLU A 357 23.46 -20.58 13.08
N VAL A 358 23.04 -20.14 11.89
CA VAL A 358 22.07 -19.06 11.74
C VAL A 358 20.99 -19.51 10.77
N ILE A 359 19.75 -19.55 11.25
CA ILE A 359 18.60 -19.77 10.38
C ILE A 359 18.52 -18.61 9.40
N ASN A 360 18.48 -18.93 8.11
CA ASN A 360 18.28 -17.91 7.10
C ASN A 360 16.91 -17.23 7.31
N PRO A 361 16.87 -15.89 7.27
CA PRO A 361 15.61 -15.17 7.37
C PRO A 361 14.63 -15.63 6.28
N LYS A 362 13.34 -15.46 6.53
CA LYS A 362 12.29 -15.86 5.59
C LYS A 362 11.46 -14.66 5.17
N LYS A 363 10.83 -14.77 4.02
CA LYS A 363 9.71 -13.92 3.60
C LYS A 363 8.55 -14.82 3.21
N MET A 364 7.40 -14.24 2.94
CA MET A 364 6.18 -15.02 2.88
C MET A 364 5.21 -14.59 1.80
N ILE A 365 4.56 -15.59 1.22
CA ILE A 365 3.30 -15.43 0.49
C ILE A 365 2.21 -15.94 1.42
N ILE A 366 1.21 -15.10 1.69
CA ILE A 366 0.15 -15.37 2.65
C ILE A 366 -1.23 -15.23 2.01
N ASP A 367 -2.21 -15.94 2.55
CA ASP A 367 -3.62 -15.57 2.42
C ASP A 367 -3.93 -14.46 3.45
N PRO A 368 -4.22 -13.22 3.01
CA PRO A 368 -4.41 -12.11 3.93
C PRO A 368 -5.64 -12.28 4.85
N ARG A 369 -6.58 -13.14 4.50
CA ARG A 369 -7.75 -13.46 5.34
C ARG A 369 -7.38 -14.37 6.50
N ARG A 370 -6.25 -15.07 6.41
CA ARG A 370 -5.77 -15.98 7.47
C ARG A 370 -4.79 -15.33 8.44
N VAL A 371 -4.22 -14.16 8.12
CA VAL A 371 -3.20 -13.52 8.97
C VAL A 371 -3.80 -12.33 9.72
N PHE A 372 -3.60 -12.29 11.04
CA PHE A 372 -3.99 -11.16 11.89
C PHE A 372 -2.84 -10.21 12.14
N GLN A 373 -1.66 -10.77 12.45
CA GLN A 373 -0.47 -10.01 12.83
C GLN A 373 0.77 -10.64 12.21
N THR A 374 1.62 -9.83 11.60
CA THR A 374 2.88 -10.25 11.01
C THR A 374 4.07 -9.48 11.59
N SER A 375 5.21 -10.15 11.62
CA SER A 375 6.54 -9.54 11.69
C SER A 375 7.15 -9.45 10.28
N VAL A 376 8.44 -9.17 10.20
CA VAL A 376 9.22 -9.11 8.95
C VAL A 376 9.49 -10.52 8.38
N HIS A 377 9.77 -11.49 9.26
CA HIS A 377 10.24 -12.83 8.86
C HIS A 377 9.32 -13.98 9.27
N SER A 378 8.24 -13.68 10.00
CA SER A 378 7.28 -14.65 10.51
C SER A 378 5.93 -13.99 10.76
N VAL A 379 4.90 -14.82 10.84
CA VAL A 379 3.59 -14.41 11.33
C VAL A 379 3.55 -14.52 12.85
N LEU A 380 2.94 -13.54 13.52
CA LEU A 380 2.76 -13.54 14.98
C LEU A 380 1.44 -14.21 15.37
N ARG A 381 0.38 -13.95 14.58
CA ARG A 381 -0.95 -14.51 14.81
C ARG A 381 -1.70 -14.74 13.49
N ALA A 382 -2.24 -15.95 13.32
CA ALA A 382 -2.99 -16.36 12.15
C ALA A 382 -3.90 -17.57 12.41
N TYR A 383 -4.78 -17.83 11.45
CA TYR A 383 -5.46 -19.10 11.25
C TYR A 383 -4.76 -19.97 10.23
N GLY A 384 -4.88 -21.29 10.44
CA GLY A 384 -4.23 -22.28 9.60
C GLY A 384 -2.75 -22.46 9.92
N THR A 385 -2.12 -23.36 9.18
CA THR A 385 -0.71 -23.71 9.36
C THR A 385 0.19 -22.85 8.49
N SER A 386 1.46 -22.80 8.90
CA SER A 386 2.57 -22.28 8.10
C SER A 386 3.37 -23.44 7.53
N VAL A 387 3.78 -23.34 6.26
CA VAL A 387 4.68 -24.30 5.64
C VAL A 387 5.99 -23.62 5.26
N ASN A 388 7.12 -24.28 5.53
CA ASN A 388 8.40 -23.89 4.96
C ASN A 388 8.48 -24.48 3.56
N VAL A 389 8.54 -23.62 2.54
CA VAL A 389 8.67 -24.03 1.16
C VAL A 389 10.10 -24.55 0.94
N PRO A 390 10.27 -25.80 0.46
CA PRO A 390 11.60 -26.33 0.17
C PRO A 390 12.35 -25.47 -0.85
N MET A 391 13.66 -25.29 -0.63
CA MET A 391 14.52 -24.47 -1.49
C MET A 391 14.48 -24.91 -2.96
N ASP A 392 14.37 -26.22 -3.21
CA ASP A 392 14.30 -26.78 -4.56
C ASP A 392 12.98 -26.43 -5.28
N VAL A 393 11.94 -25.97 -4.57
CA VAL A 393 10.71 -25.42 -5.13
C VAL A 393 10.88 -23.93 -5.45
N ALA A 394 11.37 -23.15 -4.48
CA ALA A 394 11.59 -21.72 -4.62
C ALA A 394 12.54 -21.19 -3.53
N LEU A 395 13.24 -20.10 -3.86
CA LEU A 395 14.10 -19.37 -2.92
C LEU A 395 13.87 -17.87 -3.04
N ILE A 396 14.25 -17.09 -2.03
CA ILE A 396 14.33 -15.64 -2.16
C ILE A 396 15.73 -15.27 -2.63
N TYR A 397 15.78 -14.64 -3.79
CA TYR A 397 16.95 -13.98 -4.32
C TYR A 397 17.07 -12.61 -3.66
N HIS A 398 18.14 -12.40 -2.88
CA HIS A 398 18.40 -11.15 -2.17
C HIS A 398 19.76 -10.58 -2.58
N CYS A 399 19.75 -9.66 -3.54
CA CYS A 399 20.98 -9.02 -4.02
C CYS A 399 21.30 -7.78 -3.20
N ARG A 400 22.35 -7.88 -2.38
CA ARG A 400 22.74 -6.85 -1.41
C ARG A 400 24.18 -7.03 -0.94
N VAL A 401 24.61 -6.17 -0.03
CA VAL A 401 25.88 -6.34 0.71
C VAL A 401 25.99 -7.74 1.34
N PRO A 402 27.18 -8.37 1.29
CA PRO A 402 27.40 -9.72 1.80
C PRO A 402 27.15 -9.80 3.32
N LEU A 403 26.65 -10.96 3.77
CA LEU A 403 26.58 -11.29 5.20
C LEU A 403 27.81 -12.09 5.65
N GLN A 404 28.51 -12.73 4.72
CA GLN A 404 29.73 -13.49 4.96
C GLN A 404 30.88 -12.94 4.08
N GLY A 405 31.22 -11.66 4.27
CA GLY A 405 32.16 -10.92 3.41
C GLY A 405 33.59 -11.47 3.33
N ASN A 406 33.98 -12.37 4.24
CA ASN A 406 35.30 -13.02 4.23
C ASN A 406 35.33 -14.33 3.41
N LEU A 407 34.21 -14.75 2.82
CA LEU A 407 34.18 -15.95 2.00
C LEU A 407 34.98 -15.74 0.70
N PRO A 408 35.89 -16.67 0.36
CA PRO A 408 36.54 -16.65 -0.94
C PRO A 408 35.52 -16.98 -2.04
N LYS A 409 35.77 -16.48 -3.26
CA LYS A 409 34.81 -16.60 -4.37
C LYS A 409 34.49 -18.05 -4.72
N GLU A 410 35.45 -18.95 -4.54
CA GLU A 410 35.35 -20.38 -4.81
C GLU A 410 34.38 -21.10 -3.87
N SER A 411 34.09 -20.52 -2.70
CA SER A 411 33.10 -21.04 -1.75
C SER A 411 31.67 -20.60 -2.09
N LEU A 412 31.48 -19.69 -3.04
CA LEU A 412 30.15 -19.23 -3.45
C LEU A 412 29.49 -20.22 -4.40
N ILE A 413 28.19 -20.38 -4.25
CA ILE A 413 27.40 -21.31 -5.04
C ILE A 413 26.89 -20.56 -6.28
N ARG A 414 27.27 -21.05 -7.46
CA ARG A 414 26.77 -20.47 -8.72
C ARG A 414 25.30 -20.88 -8.93
N ASP A 415 24.43 -19.88 -9.01
CA ASP A 415 22.99 -20.03 -9.21
C ASP A 415 22.51 -19.07 -10.30
N THR A 416 22.17 -19.63 -11.46
CA THR A 416 21.70 -18.87 -12.63
C THR A 416 20.18 -18.89 -12.77
N SER A 417 19.43 -19.22 -11.72
CA SER A 417 17.98 -19.39 -11.80
C SER A 417 17.26 -18.12 -12.26
N LEU A 418 17.77 -16.94 -11.88
CA LEU A 418 17.25 -15.64 -12.34
C LEU A 418 17.33 -15.49 -13.87
N TRP A 419 18.34 -16.08 -14.51
CA TRP A 419 18.58 -15.91 -15.95
C TRP A 419 17.51 -16.55 -16.83
N LYS A 420 16.66 -17.44 -16.30
CA LYS A 420 15.51 -17.94 -17.07
C LYS A 420 14.56 -16.84 -17.53
N TYR A 421 14.59 -15.68 -16.87
CA TYR A 421 13.76 -14.52 -17.18
C TYR A 421 14.51 -13.42 -17.94
N ASN A 422 15.79 -13.63 -18.31
CA ASN A 422 16.67 -12.56 -18.81
C ASN A 422 16.06 -11.79 -20.00
N SER A 423 15.47 -12.47 -20.96
CA SER A 423 15.05 -11.88 -22.23
C SER A 423 13.86 -10.96 -22.02
N SER A 424 12.85 -11.44 -21.29
CA SER A 424 11.69 -10.64 -20.89
C SER A 424 12.08 -9.50 -19.96
N LEU A 425 12.94 -9.77 -18.96
CA LEU A 425 13.37 -8.76 -18.00
C LEU A 425 14.13 -7.61 -18.68
N ILE A 426 15.11 -7.93 -19.52
CA ILE A 426 15.92 -6.92 -20.24
C ILE A 426 15.03 -6.08 -21.15
N MET A 427 14.13 -6.71 -21.91
CA MET A 427 13.19 -6.01 -22.78
C MET A 427 12.31 -5.03 -21.99
N ASN A 428 11.74 -5.48 -20.87
CA ASN A 428 10.85 -4.68 -20.06
C ASN A 428 11.58 -3.53 -19.35
N VAL A 429 12.74 -3.80 -18.73
CA VAL A 429 13.57 -2.77 -18.07
C VAL A 429 13.97 -1.69 -19.07
N ASN A 430 14.41 -2.07 -20.28
CA ASN A 430 14.73 -1.11 -21.33
C ASN A 430 13.54 -0.22 -21.71
N LYS A 431 12.33 -0.79 -21.76
CA LYS A 431 11.10 -0.02 -22.02
C LYS A 431 10.85 1.01 -20.92
N VAL A 432 10.96 0.62 -19.65
CA VAL A 432 10.75 1.52 -18.51
C VAL A 432 11.80 2.64 -18.49
N LEU A 433 13.07 2.30 -18.67
CA LEU A 433 14.16 3.28 -18.69
C LEU A 433 13.94 4.35 -19.78
N ARG A 434 13.52 3.97 -20.98
CA ARG A 434 13.20 4.91 -22.08
C ARG A 434 11.98 5.81 -21.83
N GLN A 435 11.11 5.45 -20.88
CA GLN A 435 9.85 6.16 -20.64
C GLN A 435 9.86 6.98 -19.36
N ALA A 436 10.68 6.59 -18.37
CA ALA A 436 10.65 7.15 -17.02
C ALA A 436 11.99 7.78 -16.58
N VAL A 437 13.11 7.45 -17.24
CA VAL A 437 14.46 7.82 -16.79
C VAL A 437 15.21 8.62 -17.86
N LEU A 438 15.30 8.07 -19.06
CA LEU A 438 15.88 8.67 -20.27
C LEU A 438 14.79 9.46 -21.00
#